data_AF-A0A329BVF6-F1
#
_entry.id   AF-A0A329BVF6-F1
#
_cell.length_a   1.000
_cell.length_b   1.000
_cell.length_c   1.000
_cell.angle_alpha   90.00
_cell.angle_beta   90.00
_cell.angle_gamma   90.00
#
_symmetry.space_group_name_H-M   'P 1'
#
loop_
_entity.id
_entity.type
_entity.pdbx_description
1 polymer ?
#
loop_
_entity_poly.entity_id
_entity_poly.type
_entity_poly.pdbx_seq_one_letter_code
_entity_poly.pdbx_strand_id
1 'polypeptide(L)'
;MLPGDGNRLGARCHRVEIPVGIFVGWYTDTEWYHCQGDMKKIHGSEKGVSASAKSAARAAGKLPVKASARLAGKRGTTAKSSGAAKQEPPRERVLAAAAELFYSEGIRATGVEAIAARASTTKMALYRHFQSKDALIVEWLRQVTGHYWAAFDRIEAAHAGDPRAQILGWATFTADEVAAWSHRGCPFINSIAELPDREHPARQLIEEHKARQWTRLAGLCEAAGLALPEETADEIMIVLEGAQVVAQNRSVAEIGVRARRIVEAIVVRQTAQTKQAKRKPTRK
;
A
#
# COMPACT_ATOMS: atom_id res chain seq x y z
N MET A 1 47.86 -47.92 -37.41
CA MET A 1 47.12 -47.28 -38.50
C MET A 1 46.09 -46.36 -37.84
N LEU A 2 46.24 -45.05 -38.11
CA LEU A 2 45.71 -43.81 -37.47
C LEU A 2 44.16 -43.62 -37.56
N PRO A 3 43.54 -42.49 -37.09
CA PRO A 3 43.87 -41.48 -36.05
C PRO A 3 42.70 -40.92 -35.19
N GLY A 4 43.05 -40.18 -34.11
CA GLY A 4 42.51 -38.85 -33.70
C GLY A 4 41.18 -38.81 -32.93
N ASP A 5 40.85 -37.82 -32.10
CA ASP A 5 41.58 -36.71 -31.47
C ASP A 5 40.64 -36.20 -30.34
N GLY A 6 41.20 -35.59 -29.29
CA GLY A 6 40.45 -35.17 -28.12
C GLY A 6 39.60 -33.90 -28.31
N ASN A 7 38.64 -33.67 -27.40
CA ASN A 7 38.37 -32.33 -26.88
C ASN A 7 37.64 -32.39 -25.51
N ARG A 8 38.41 -32.26 -24.43
CA ARG A 8 37.88 -31.86 -23.11
C ARG A 8 37.74 -30.35 -23.13
N LEU A 9 36.51 -29.84 -23.09
CA LEU A 9 36.26 -28.41 -22.87
C LEU A 9 36.66 -28.06 -21.42
N GLY A 10 37.89 -27.58 -21.27
CA GLY A 10 38.39 -26.95 -20.06
C GLY A 10 37.76 -25.57 -19.89
N ALA A 11 37.00 -25.40 -18.82
CA ALA A 11 36.65 -24.08 -18.31
C ALA A 11 37.93 -23.41 -17.79
N ARG A 12 38.40 -22.37 -18.50
CA ARG A 12 39.49 -21.52 -18.04
C ARG A 12 38.94 -20.54 -17.01
N CYS A 13 39.17 -20.80 -15.72
CA CYS A 13 39.05 -19.78 -14.68
C CYS A 13 40.20 -18.79 -14.82
N HIS A 14 39.92 -17.56 -15.25
CA HIS A 14 40.87 -16.46 -15.11
C HIS A 14 40.77 -15.90 -13.69
N ARG A 15 41.85 -16.03 -12.92
CA ARG A 15 42.03 -15.39 -11.61
C ARG A 15 42.27 -13.90 -11.85
N VAL A 16 41.34 -13.05 -11.42
CA VAL A 16 41.55 -11.61 -11.30
C VAL A 16 41.90 -11.33 -9.84
N GLU A 17 43.14 -10.94 -9.60
CA GLU A 17 43.57 -10.45 -8.28
C GLU A 17 43.20 -8.96 -8.17
N ILE A 18 42.31 -8.64 -7.22
CA ILE A 18 41.99 -7.26 -6.84
C ILE A 18 42.76 -6.98 -5.54
N PRO A 19 43.55 -5.89 -5.45
CA PRO A 19 44.36 -5.62 -4.28
C PRO A 19 43.49 -5.29 -3.07
N VAL A 20 43.84 -5.89 -1.94
CA VAL A 20 43.16 -5.80 -0.65
C VAL A 20 43.47 -4.45 -0.02
N GLY A 21 42.46 -3.63 0.28
CA GLY A 21 42.65 -2.36 0.98
C GLY A 21 41.38 -1.59 1.27
N ILE A 22 40.83 -1.84 2.47
CA ILE A 22 39.84 -1.06 3.25
C ILE A 22 38.37 -1.49 3.06
N PHE A 23 37.94 -2.28 4.04
CA PHE A 23 36.60 -2.82 4.26
C PHE A 23 36.07 -2.27 5.59
N VAL A 24 34.84 -1.71 5.60
CA VAL A 24 33.90 -1.72 6.74
C VAL A 24 32.50 -1.79 6.11
N GLY A 25 31.98 -3.00 5.83
CA GLY A 25 30.86 -3.64 6.56
C GLY A 25 29.49 -3.03 6.19
N TRP A 26 28.47 -3.74 5.67
CA TRP A 26 27.99 -5.10 5.93
C TRP A 26 27.03 -5.60 4.81
N TYR A 27 26.80 -6.92 4.81
CA TYR A 27 25.85 -7.77 4.05
C TYR A 27 26.38 -8.51 2.81
N THR A 28 26.82 -9.75 3.05
CA THR A 28 26.82 -10.90 2.12
C THR A 28 25.85 -11.92 2.73
N ASP A 29 25.11 -12.80 2.07
CA ASP A 29 24.75 -13.05 0.68
C ASP A 29 23.61 -14.09 0.80
N THR A 30 22.55 -13.99 0.00
CA THR A 30 21.83 -15.18 -0.45
C THR A 30 21.48 -14.97 -1.91
N GLU A 31 21.96 -15.90 -2.72
CA GLU A 31 22.11 -15.86 -4.17
C GLU A 31 20.77 -15.68 -4.91
N TRP A 32 20.73 -14.74 -5.85
CA TRP A 32 19.71 -14.69 -6.89
C TRP A 32 20.25 -15.33 -8.17
N TYR A 33 19.69 -16.46 -8.57
CA TYR A 33 19.88 -17.01 -9.91
C TYR A 33 18.97 -16.28 -10.91
N HIS A 34 19.57 -15.62 -11.90
CA HIS A 34 18.87 -15.20 -13.12
C HIS A 34 18.74 -16.41 -14.06
N CYS A 35 17.51 -16.84 -14.31
CA CYS A 35 17.19 -17.75 -15.40
C CYS A 35 16.43 -16.96 -16.47
N GLN A 36 17.10 -16.61 -17.57
CA GLN A 36 16.43 -16.22 -18.81
C GLN A 36 15.87 -17.50 -19.45
N GLY A 37 14.55 -17.59 -19.53
CA GLY A 37 13.83 -18.64 -20.25
C GLY A 37 12.57 -18.08 -20.90
N ASP A 38 12.45 -18.28 -22.21
CA ASP A 38 11.41 -17.77 -23.10
C ASP A 38 9.97 -17.99 -22.59
N MET A 39 9.19 -16.91 -22.51
CA MET A 39 7.73 -16.98 -22.31
C MET A 39 7.03 -17.35 -23.63
N LYS A 40 6.74 -18.63 -23.83
CA LYS A 40 5.68 -19.06 -24.75
C LYS A 40 4.30 -18.96 -24.08
N LYS A 41 3.37 -18.33 -24.81
CA LYS A 41 1.94 -18.18 -24.48
C LYS A 41 1.29 -19.50 -24.07
N ILE A 42 0.53 -19.50 -22.98
CA ILE A 42 -0.50 -20.51 -22.71
C ILE A 42 -1.84 -19.79 -22.58
N HIS A 43 -2.71 -19.98 -23.56
CA HIS A 43 -4.15 -19.72 -23.44
C HIS A 43 -4.79 -20.88 -22.67
N GLY A 44 -5.66 -20.59 -21.70
CA GLY A 44 -6.34 -21.63 -20.91
C GLY A 44 -7.54 -21.10 -20.13
N SER A 45 -8.69 -21.10 -20.80
CA SER A 45 -10.09 -21.18 -20.32
C SER A 45 -10.53 -20.39 -19.07
N GLU A 46 -11.29 -19.32 -19.32
CA GLU A 46 -12.32 -18.81 -18.41
C GLU A 46 -13.44 -19.84 -18.23
N LYS A 47 -13.66 -20.37 -17.02
CA LYS A 47 -15.01 -20.71 -16.50
C LYS A 47 -15.02 -20.70 -14.97
N GLY A 48 -15.89 -19.86 -14.40
CA GLY A 48 -16.52 -20.11 -13.10
C GLY A 48 -15.95 -19.38 -11.89
N VAL A 49 -16.26 -18.08 -11.74
CA VAL A 49 -16.38 -17.49 -10.39
C VAL A 49 -17.82 -17.05 -10.19
N SER A 50 -18.43 -17.67 -9.18
CA SER A 50 -19.83 -17.61 -8.83
C SER A 50 -20.28 -16.22 -8.36
N ALA A 51 -21.57 -15.95 -8.55
CA ALA A 51 -22.24 -14.66 -8.43
C ALA A 51 -22.34 -14.06 -7.00
N SER A 52 -21.58 -14.55 -6.01
CA SER A 52 -21.68 -14.09 -4.61
C SER A 52 -20.77 -12.88 -4.29
N ALA A 53 -19.66 -12.71 -5.03
CA ALA A 53 -18.70 -11.61 -4.80
C ALA A 53 -19.15 -10.23 -5.35
N LYS A 54 -20.24 -10.18 -6.13
CA LYS A 54 -20.68 -8.94 -6.79
C LYS A 54 -21.49 -8.00 -5.87
N SER A 55 -21.97 -8.47 -4.72
CA SER A 55 -22.83 -7.67 -3.85
C SER A 55 -22.07 -6.76 -2.88
N ALA A 56 -20.87 -7.15 -2.44
CA ALA A 56 -20.10 -6.37 -1.46
C ALA A 56 -19.31 -5.20 -2.10
N ALA A 57 -18.89 -5.35 -3.35
CA ALA A 57 -18.13 -4.34 -4.09
C ALA A 57 -18.93 -3.06 -4.45
N ARG A 58 -20.26 -3.05 -4.21
CA ARG A 58 -21.13 -1.93 -4.58
C ARG A 58 -21.28 -0.87 -3.48
N ALA A 59 -20.76 -1.11 -2.27
CA ALA A 59 -20.87 -0.20 -1.12
C ALA A 59 -19.60 0.60 -0.80
N ALA A 60 -18.45 0.25 -1.40
CA ALA A 60 -17.23 1.05 -1.29
C ALA A 60 -17.31 2.24 -2.27
N GLY A 61 -17.72 3.39 -1.77
CA GLY A 61 -17.73 4.64 -2.52
C GLY A 61 -16.35 4.91 -3.13
N LYS A 62 -16.28 4.96 -4.46
CA LYS A 62 -15.09 5.41 -5.19
C LYS A 62 -14.73 6.82 -4.73
N LEU A 63 -13.46 7.05 -4.39
CA LEU A 63 -12.90 8.40 -4.31
C LEU A 63 -13.20 9.15 -5.62
N PRO A 64 -13.54 10.45 -5.58
CA PRO A 64 -13.81 11.22 -6.79
C PRO A 64 -12.49 11.56 -7.48
N VAL A 65 -11.88 10.61 -8.19
CA VAL A 65 -10.83 10.94 -9.16
C VAL A 65 -11.53 11.27 -10.48
N LYS A 66 -11.98 12.53 -10.63
CA LYS A 66 -12.43 13.03 -11.92
C LYS A 66 -11.22 13.32 -12.81
N ALA A 67 -10.67 12.29 -13.44
CA ALA A 67 -9.77 12.44 -14.57
C ALA A 67 -10.60 12.66 -15.85
N SER A 68 -10.60 13.89 -16.37
CA SER A 68 -11.22 14.21 -17.65
C SER A 68 -10.24 13.95 -18.79
N ALA A 69 -10.59 13.02 -19.67
CA ALA A 69 -9.93 12.81 -20.95
C ALA A 69 -10.89 13.09 -22.11
N ARG A 70 -10.60 14.08 -22.96
CA ARG A 70 -10.68 13.99 -24.44
C ARG A 70 -10.25 15.29 -25.13
N LEU A 71 -9.29 15.16 -26.04
CA LEU A 71 -9.07 16.03 -27.19
C LEU A 71 -9.83 15.46 -28.42
N ALA A 72 -10.53 16.33 -29.15
CA ALA A 72 -10.48 16.51 -30.61
C ALA A 72 -11.71 17.31 -31.08
N GLY A 73 -11.48 18.29 -31.94
CA GLY A 73 -12.38 19.44 -32.13
C GLY A 73 -13.50 19.30 -33.17
N LYS A 74 -14.36 20.31 -33.17
CA LYS A 74 -15.00 20.89 -34.37
C LYS A 74 -15.53 22.30 -34.03
N ARG A 75 -15.28 23.25 -34.93
CA ARG A 75 -15.70 24.65 -34.87
C ARG A 75 -17.21 24.76 -35.08
N GLY A 76 -17.88 25.66 -34.35
CA GLY A 76 -19.27 26.05 -34.62
C GLY A 76 -19.94 26.83 -33.49
N THR A 77 -19.90 28.15 -33.60
CA THR A 77 -20.88 29.17 -33.16
C THR A 77 -21.58 29.07 -31.79
N THR A 78 -21.21 30.01 -30.90
CA THR A 78 -22.00 30.77 -29.91
C THR A 78 -23.25 30.13 -29.29
N ALA A 79 -23.12 29.71 -28.02
CA ALA A 79 -24.17 29.88 -27.01
C ALA A 79 -23.51 30.04 -25.63
N LYS A 80 -23.73 31.18 -24.99
CA LYS A 80 -23.37 31.45 -23.57
C LYS A 80 -24.17 30.47 -22.70
N SER A 81 -23.52 29.44 -22.15
CA SER A 81 -24.07 28.67 -21.03
C SER A 81 -23.37 29.12 -19.74
N SER A 82 -23.96 30.12 -19.09
CA SER A 82 -23.63 30.49 -17.71
C SER A 82 -24.21 29.44 -16.77
N GLY A 83 -23.50 28.33 -16.62
CA GLY A 83 -23.63 27.38 -15.54
C GLY A 83 -22.27 27.24 -14.88
N ALA A 84 -21.86 28.24 -14.09
CA ALA A 84 -20.60 28.17 -13.35
C ALA A 84 -20.70 27.03 -12.34
N ALA A 85 -20.22 25.85 -12.71
CA ALA A 85 -19.89 24.81 -11.76
C ALA A 85 -19.01 25.48 -10.69
N LYS A 86 -19.50 25.54 -9.45
CA LYS A 86 -18.83 26.22 -8.34
C LYS A 86 -17.44 25.62 -8.21
N GLN A 87 -16.43 26.37 -8.65
CA GLN A 87 -15.05 25.90 -8.65
C GLN A 87 -14.64 25.64 -7.20
N GLU A 88 -14.03 24.49 -6.92
CA GLU A 88 -13.55 24.15 -5.58
C GLU A 88 -12.72 25.32 -5.01
N PRO A 89 -12.85 25.66 -3.72
CA PRO A 89 -12.05 26.70 -3.08
C PRO A 89 -10.55 26.55 -3.37
N PRO A 90 -9.79 27.66 -3.51
CA PRO A 90 -8.37 27.61 -3.86
C PRO A 90 -7.52 26.71 -2.96
N ARG A 91 -7.81 26.69 -1.65
CA ARG A 91 -7.15 25.80 -0.68
C ARG A 91 -7.33 24.31 -1.04
N GLU A 92 -8.55 23.92 -1.40
CA GLU A 92 -8.89 22.53 -1.73
C GLU A 92 -8.23 22.09 -3.03
N ARG A 93 -8.21 22.96 -4.06
CA ARG A 93 -7.50 22.68 -5.32
C ARG A 93 -6.01 22.47 -5.13
N VAL A 94 -5.38 23.30 -4.29
CA VAL A 94 -3.96 23.15 -3.94
C VAL A 94 -3.70 21.82 -3.26
N LEU A 95 -4.54 21.47 -2.28
CA LEU A 95 -4.39 20.23 -1.53
C LEU A 95 -4.61 18.99 -2.42
N ALA A 96 -5.61 19.03 -3.31
CA ALA A 96 -5.85 17.96 -4.28
C ALA A 96 -4.68 17.80 -5.26
N ALA A 97 -4.15 18.90 -5.78
CA ALA A 97 -2.97 18.88 -6.66
C ALA A 97 -1.73 18.33 -5.95
N ALA A 98 -1.52 18.73 -4.69
CA ALA A 98 -0.42 18.25 -3.88
C ALA A 98 -0.56 16.75 -3.57
N ALA A 99 -1.77 16.30 -3.20
CA ALA A 99 -2.05 14.90 -2.91
C ALA A 99 -1.76 14.00 -4.11
N GLU A 100 -2.16 14.42 -5.31
CA GLU A 100 -1.87 13.67 -6.53
C GLU A 100 -0.36 13.58 -6.78
N LEU A 101 0.33 14.73 -6.81
CA LEU A 101 1.76 14.78 -7.15
C LEU A 101 2.63 14.09 -6.08
N PHE A 102 2.36 14.30 -4.80
CA PHE A 102 3.08 13.62 -3.73
C PHE A 102 2.92 12.10 -3.80
N TYR A 103 1.72 11.62 -4.16
CA TYR A 103 1.51 10.18 -4.30
C TYR A 103 2.17 9.60 -5.57
N SER A 104 1.98 10.25 -6.72
CA SER A 104 2.43 9.73 -8.02
C SER A 104 3.92 9.92 -8.27
N GLU A 105 4.47 11.07 -7.88
CA GLU A 105 5.85 11.47 -8.19
C GLU A 105 6.75 11.38 -6.97
N GLY A 106 6.21 11.65 -5.77
CA GLY A 106 6.95 11.63 -4.52
C GLY A 106 7.13 13.02 -3.93
N ILE A 107 7.37 13.08 -2.63
CA ILE A 107 7.44 14.32 -1.87
C ILE A 107 8.62 15.18 -2.33
N ARG A 108 9.81 14.61 -2.42
CA ARG A 108 11.05 15.32 -2.77
C ARG A 108 11.06 15.79 -4.21
N ALA A 109 10.60 14.95 -5.13
CA ALA A 109 10.52 15.28 -6.56
C ALA A 109 9.50 16.38 -6.86
N THR A 110 8.45 16.51 -6.04
CA THR A 110 7.38 17.49 -6.26
C THR A 110 7.77 18.90 -5.78
N GLY A 111 7.99 19.82 -6.71
CA GLY A 111 8.19 21.24 -6.41
C GLY A 111 6.88 21.98 -6.11
N VAL A 112 6.95 23.06 -5.31
CA VAL A 112 5.78 23.93 -5.03
C VAL A 112 5.23 24.58 -6.29
N GLU A 113 6.10 24.82 -7.28
CA GLU A 113 5.71 25.38 -8.58
C GLU A 113 4.86 24.42 -9.40
N ALA A 114 5.19 23.12 -9.37
CA ALA A 114 4.40 22.09 -10.02
C ALA A 114 3.01 22.00 -9.40
N ILE A 115 2.93 22.07 -8.06
CA ILE A 115 1.65 22.08 -7.33
C ILE A 115 0.84 23.33 -7.70
N ALA A 116 1.44 24.51 -7.68
CA ALA A 116 0.76 25.76 -8.00
C ALA A 116 0.22 25.77 -9.44
N ALA A 117 1.05 25.35 -10.40
CA ALA A 117 0.65 25.23 -11.80
C ALA A 117 -0.53 24.26 -11.94
N ARG A 118 -0.46 23.10 -11.28
CA ARG A 118 -1.53 22.10 -11.33
C ARG A 118 -2.84 22.58 -10.71
N ALA A 119 -2.76 23.31 -9.59
CA ALA A 119 -3.92 23.88 -8.92
C ALA A 119 -4.47 25.15 -9.62
N SER A 120 -3.89 25.55 -10.76
CA SER A 120 -4.21 26.79 -11.48
C SER A 120 -4.14 28.01 -10.56
N THR A 121 -3.04 28.12 -9.81
CA THR A 121 -2.77 29.20 -8.86
C THR A 121 -1.31 29.63 -8.92
N THR A 122 -0.91 30.58 -8.08
CA THR A 122 0.49 31.00 -7.93
C THR A 122 1.08 30.46 -6.64
N LYS A 123 2.42 30.33 -6.58
CA LYS A 123 3.14 30.02 -5.34
C LYS A 123 2.77 30.95 -4.18
N MET A 124 2.65 32.25 -4.47
CA MET A 124 2.28 33.23 -3.45
C MET A 124 0.87 32.99 -2.92
N ALA A 125 -0.09 32.64 -3.79
CA ALA A 125 -1.44 32.30 -3.36
C ALA A 125 -1.51 30.95 -2.61
N LEU A 126 -0.70 29.96 -3.00
CA LEU A 126 -0.54 28.71 -2.27
C LEU A 126 -0.09 28.96 -0.83
N TYR A 127 0.94 29.79 -0.63
CA TYR A 127 1.46 30.10 0.70
C TYR A 127 0.52 30.95 1.57
N ARG A 128 -0.51 31.57 1.00
CA ARG A 128 -1.60 32.18 1.79
C ARG A 128 -2.47 31.13 2.49
N HIS A 129 -2.48 29.89 2.01
CA HIS A 129 -3.27 28.79 2.57
C HIS A 129 -2.46 27.79 3.38
N PHE A 130 -1.17 27.63 3.05
CA PHE A 130 -0.27 26.68 3.68
C PHE A 130 1.04 27.38 4.02
N GLN A 131 1.48 27.33 5.26
CA GLN A 131 2.66 28.09 5.71
C GLN A 131 3.98 27.58 5.11
N SER A 132 4.04 26.31 4.76
CA SER A 132 5.20 25.65 4.16
C SER A 132 4.76 24.46 3.30
N LYS A 133 5.69 23.91 2.52
CA LYS A 133 5.47 22.61 1.85
C LYS A 133 5.26 21.49 2.88
N ASP A 134 5.94 21.52 4.01
CA ASP A 134 5.79 20.53 5.09
C ASP A 134 4.40 20.60 5.71
N ALA A 135 3.86 21.80 5.92
CA ALA A 135 2.48 21.97 6.37
C ALA A 135 1.46 21.39 5.36
N LEU A 136 1.75 21.50 4.06
CA LEU A 136 0.94 20.92 3.00
C LEU A 136 1.06 19.37 2.96
N ILE A 137 2.25 18.82 3.18
CA ILE A 137 2.46 17.36 3.31
C ILE A 137 1.67 16.81 4.51
N VAL A 138 1.76 17.47 5.66
CA VAL A 138 1.03 17.09 6.88
C VAL A 138 -0.47 17.10 6.64
N GLU A 139 -1.01 18.13 5.98
CA GLU A 139 -2.44 18.21 5.67
C GLU A 139 -2.88 17.10 4.70
N TRP A 140 -2.07 16.82 3.68
CA TRP A 140 -2.34 15.72 2.76
C TRP A 140 -2.39 14.38 3.51
N LEU A 141 -1.39 14.07 4.33
CA LEU A 141 -1.37 12.83 5.11
C LEU A 141 -2.51 12.77 6.13
N ARG A 142 -2.94 13.90 6.69
CA ARG A 142 -4.14 13.97 7.54
C ARG A 142 -5.41 13.58 6.80
N GLN A 143 -5.56 13.96 5.53
CA GLN A 143 -6.67 13.48 4.69
C GLN A 143 -6.58 11.98 4.44
N VAL A 144 -5.37 11.48 4.15
CA VAL A 144 -5.14 10.05 3.94
C VAL A 144 -5.49 9.26 5.21
N THR A 145 -4.96 9.64 6.38
CA THR A 145 -5.30 8.95 7.65
C THR A 145 -6.80 9.00 7.93
N GLY A 146 -7.45 10.15 7.71
CA GLY A 146 -8.90 10.29 7.85
C GLY A 146 -9.68 9.33 6.95
N HIS A 147 -9.24 9.10 5.71
CA HIS A 147 -9.85 8.14 4.81
C HIS A 147 -9.76 6.70 5.33
N TYR A 148 -8.58 6.29 5.80
CA TYR A 148 -8.36 4.98 6.41
C TYR A 148 -9.24 4.79 7.65
N TRP A 149 -9.28 5.77 8.55
CA TRP A 149 -10.12 5.71 9.74
C TRP A 149 -11.61 5.62 9.41
N ALA A 150 -12.08 6.41 8.46
CA ALA A 150 -13.47 6.32 8.00
C ALA A 150 -13.79 4.95 7.38
N ALA A 151 -12.84 4.30 6.72
CA ALA A 151 -13.02 2.95 6.20
C ALA A 151 -13.10 1.91 7.33
N PHE A 152 -12.20 1.98 8.31
CA PHE A 152 -12.24 1.11 9.49
C PHE A 152 -13.53 1.26 10.30
N ASP A 153 -13.96 2.49 10.55
CA ASP A 153 -15.21 2.77 11.25
C ASP A 153 -16.42 2.18 10.49
N ARG A 154 -16.43 2.26 9.14
CA ARG A 154 -17.48 1.62 8.32
C ARG A 154 -17.44 0.09 8.41
N ILE A 155 -16.26 -0.52 8.40
CA ILE A 155 -16.10 -1.97 8.52
C ILE A 155 -16.60 -2.44 9.89
N GLU A 156 -16.24 -1.72 10.94
CA GLU A 156 -16.69 -2.02 12.30
C GLU A 156 -18.20 -1.93 12.44
N ALA A 157 -18.81 -0.87 11.89
CA ALA A 157 -20.26 -0.70 11.89
C ALA A 157 -20.97 -1.80 11.08
N ALA A 158 -20.41 -2.20 9.93
CA ALA A 158 -20.97 -3.26 9.10
C ALA A 158 -20.91 -4.66 9.74
N HIS A 159 -19.97 -4.87 10.67
CA HIS A 159 -19.75 -6.13 11.39
C HIS A 159 -19.92 -5.94 12.91
N ALA A 160 -20.90 -5.12 13.32
CA ALA A 160 -21.14 -4.83 14.72
C ALA A 160 -21.39 -6.11 15.53
N GLY A 161 -20.65 -6.28 16.64
CA GLY A 161 -20.73 -7.47 17.49
C GLY A 161 -19.95 -8.68 17.01
N ASP A 162 -19.26 -8.59 15.87
CA ASP A 162 -18.39 -9.67 15.35
C ASP A 162 -16.95 -9.16 15.14
N PRO A 163 -16.12 -9.12 16.20
CA PRO A 163 -14.74 -8.65 16.11
C PRO A 163 -13.87 -9.49 15.15
N ARG A 164 -14.21 -10.77 14.92
CA ARG A 164 -13.48 -11.59 13.94
C ARG A 164 -13.78 -11.14 12.51
N ALA A 165 -15.06 -10.90 12.21
CA ALA A 165 -15.44 -10.35 10.92
C ALA A 165 -14.86 -8.94 10.71
N GLN A 166 -14.73 -8.13 11.77
CA GLN A 166 -14.07 -6.82 11.71
C GLN A 166 -12.58 -6.95 11.34
N ILE A 167 -11.82 -7.85 11.97
CA ILE A 167 -10.42 -8.14 11.63
C ILE A 167 -10.28 -8.59 10.17
N LEU A 168 -11.14 -9.50 9.71
CA LEU A 168 -11.13 -9.98 8.32
C LEU A 168 -11.55 -8.88 7.33
N GLY A 169 -12.44 -7.99 7.75
CA GLY A 169 -12.84 -6.81 7.00
C GLY A 169 -11.67 -5.84 6.81
N TRP A 170 -10.87 -5.61 7.86
CA TRP A 170 -9.62 -4.84 7.76
C TRP A 170 -8.64 -5.46 6.77
N ALA A 171 -8.42 -6.77 6.85
CA ALA A 171 -7.53 -7.46 5.92
C ALA A 171 -8.04 -7.37 4.47
N THR A 172 -9.36 -7.43 4.27
CA THR A 172 -9.99 -7.26 2.95
C THR A 172 -9.84 -5.84 2.44
N PHE A 173 -10.07 -4.83 3.28
CA PHE A 173 -9.86 -3.43 2.91
C PHE A 173 -8.41 -3.16 2.53
N THR A 174 -7.43 -3.63 3.33
CA THR A 174 -6.02 -3.49 3.00
C THR A 174 -5.70 -4.19 1.67
N ALA A 175 -6.29 -5.35 1.41
CA ALA A 175 -6.15 -6.09 0.15
C ALA A 175 -6.74 -5.36 -1.06
N ASP A 176 -7.93 -4.76 -0.92
CA ASP A 176 -8.61 -4.01 -1.96
C ASP A 176 -7.90 -2.68 -2.25
N GLU A 177 -7.45 -1.99 -1.20
CA GLU A 177 -6.61 -0.79 -1.32
C GLU A 177 -5.28 -1.12 -2.00
N VAL A 178 -4.67 -2.24 -1.63
CA VAL A 178 -3.48 -2.75 -2.32
C VAL A 178 -3.70 -2.88 -3.83
N ALA A 179 -4.89 -3.32 -4.26
CA ALA A 179 -5.22 -3.42 -5.68
C ALA A 179 -5.53 -2.05 -6.32
N ALA A 180 -6.25 -1.17 -5.61
CA ALA A 180 -6.67 0.15 -6.11
C ALA A 180 -5.53 1.18 -6.17
N TRP A 181 -4.58 1.12 -5.24
CA TRP A 181 -3.41 1.99 -5.11
C TRP A 181 -2.13 1.34 -5.68
N SER A 182 -2.29 0.23 -6.41
CA SER A 182 -1.22 -0.67 -6.85
C SER A 182 -0.11 -0.07 -7.73
N HIS A 183 -0.19 1.21 -8.14
CA HIS A 183 0.91 1.80 -8.89
C HIS A 183 2.08 2.28 -8.01
N ARG A 184 1.83 2.68 -6.76
CA ARG A 184 2.89 3.20 -5.85
C ARG A 184 2.84 2.62 -4.44
N GLY A 185 1.87 1.78 -4.08
CA GLY A 185 1.84 1.14 -2.75
C GLY A 185 1.39 2.09 -1.64
N CYS A 186 1.89 1.88 -0.42
CA CYS A 186 1.42 2.57 0.78
C CYS A 186 1.90 4.04 0.84
N PRO A 187 1.00 5.04 0.91
CA PRO A 187 1.38 6.45 0.95
C PRO A 187 2.25 6.78 2.18
N PHE A 188 2.02 6.09 3.30
CA PHE A 188 2.75 6.30 4.55
C PHE A 188 4.21 5.83 4.47
N ILE A 189 4.43 4.59 4.00
CA ILE A 189 5.79 4.01 3.91
C ILE A 189 6.62 4.76 2.87
N ASN A 190 6.02 5.11 1.73
CA ASN A 190 6.68 5.96 0.74
C ASN A 190 7.09 7.32 1.34
N SER A 191 6.21 7.94 2.12
CA SER A 191 6.50 9.21 2.78
C SER A 191 7.63 9.09 3.80
N ILE A 192 7.67 8.00 4.60
CA ILE A 192 8.78 7.73 5.54
C ILE A 192 10.11 7.59 4.80
N ALA A 193 10.13 6.89 3.66
CA ALA A 193 11.35 6.75 2.85
C ALA A 193 11.88 8.10 2.35
N GLU A 194 10.99 9.06 2.15
CA GLU A 194 11.34 10.42 1.73
C GLU A 194 11.59 11.40 2.88
N LEU A 195 11.28 11.04 4.13
CA LEU A 195 11.34 11.88 5.32
C LEU A 195 12.14 11.18 6.44
N PRO A 196 13.48 11.14 6.35
CA PRO A 196 14.34 10.39 7.27
C PRO A 196 14.47 11.04 8.65
N ASP A 197 14.14 12.31 8.79
CA ASP A 197 14.08 13.00 10.08
C ASP A 197 12.84 12.55 10.87
N ARG A 198 13.05 12.01 12.07
CA ARG A 198 11.98 11.57 12.97
C ARG A 198 11.20 12.74 13.57
N GLU A 199 11.82 13.91 13.68
CA GLU A 199 11.18 15.12 14.21
C GLU A 199 10.31 15.84 13.16
N HIS A 200 10.35 15.39 11.90
CA HIS A 200 9.49 15.94 10.87
C HIS A 200 8.01 15.69 11.21
N PRO A 201 7.13 16.71 11.21
CA PRO A 201 5.75 16.59 11.71
C PRO A 201 4.91 15.59 10.92
N ALA A 202 5.17 15.45 9.61
CA ALA A 202 4.52 14.41 8.80
C ALA A 202 4.90 12.99 9.23
N ARG A 203 6.13 12.77 9.72
CA ARG A 203 6.57 11.47 10.19
C ARG A 203 5.95 11.12 11.53
N GLN A 204 5.90 12.07 12.47
CA GLN A 204 5.19 11.91 13.74
C GLN A 204 3.72 11.53 13.50
N LEU A 205 3.02 12.23 12.59
CA LEU A 205 1.65 11.90 12.21
C LEU A 205 1.49 10.47 11.67
N ILE A 206 2.46 9.98 10.90
CA ILE A 206 2.45 8.60 10.38
C ILE A 206 2.66 7.59 11.51
N GLU A 207 3.64 7.84 12.39
CA GLU A 207 3.95 6.96 13.52
C GLU A 207 2.75 6.88 14.48
N GLU A 208 2.10 8.00 14.78
CA GLU A 208 0.83 8.06 15.53
C GLU A 208 -0.30 7.28 14.85
N HIS A 209 -0.45 7.41 13.53
CA HIS A 209 -1.46 6.66 12.77
C HIS A 209 -1.23 5.15 12.87
N LYS A 210 0.02 4.70 12.70
CA LYS A 210 0.39 3.28 12.77
C LYS A 210 0.23 2.71 14.18
N ALA A 211 0.62 3.47 15.21
CA ALA A 211 0.40 3.09 16.61
C ALA A 211 -1.10 2.94 16.91
N ARG A 212 -1.93 3.89 16.47
CA ARG A 212 -3.38 3.83 16.67
C ARG A 212 -4.03 2.67 15.90
N GLN A 213 -3.55 2.36 14.68
CA GLN A 213 -3.98 1.17 13.94
C GLN A 213 -3.71 -0.12 14.73
N TRP A 214 -2.50 -0.26 15.27
CA TRP A 214 -2.12 -1.40 16.10
C TRP A 214 -2.98 -1.52 17.36
N THR A 215 -3.15 -0.42 18.11
CA THR A 215 -3.97 -0.42 19.35
C THR A 215 -5.38 -0.89 19.08
N ARG A 216 -5.99 -0.43 17.98
CA ARG A 216 -7.35 -0.84 17.63
C ARG A 216 -7.40 -2.32 17.22
N LEU A 217 -6.43 -2.80 16.46
CA LEU A 217 -6.35 -4.21 16.07
C LEU A 217 -6.16 -5.13 17.29
N ALA A 218 -5.32 -4.74 18.25
CA ALA A 218 -5.16 -5.46 19.51
C ALA A 218 -6.47 -5.55 20.30
N GLY A 219 -7.22 -4.44 20.38
CA GLY A 219 -8.55 -4.43 21.00
C GLY A 219 -9.56 -5.35 20.29
N LEU A 220 -9.51 -5.44 18.96
CA LEU A 220 -10.32 -6.41 18.21
C LEU A 220 -9.91 -7.86 18.48
N CYS A 221 -8.61 -8.13 18.56
CA CYS A 221 -8.10 -9.47 18.91
C CYS A 221 -8.57 -9.90 20.32
N GLU A 222 -8.54 -8.97 21.28
CA GLU A 222 -9.04 -9.20 22.64
C GLU A 222 -10.55 -9.47 22.63
N ALA A 223 -11.34 -8.61 21.99
CA ALA A 223 -12.79 -8.78 21.87
C ALA A 223 -13.18 -10.09 21.17
N ALA A 224 -12.38 -10.55 20.22
CA ALA A 224 -12.56 -11.84 19.54
C ALA A 224 -12.15 -13.06 20.39
N GLY A 225 -11.59 -12.85 21.59
CA GLY A 225 -11.10 -13.90 22.48
C GLY A 225 -9.94 -14.69 21.89
N LEU A 226 -9.11 -14.04 21.07
CA LEU A 226 -7.91 -14.66 20.51
C LEU A 226 -6.85 -14.80 21.61
N ALA A 227 -6.05 -15.86 21.55
CA ALA A 227 -4.93 -16.01 22.47
C ALA A 227 -3.87 -14.95 22.16
N LEU A 228 -3.21 -14.44 23.19
CA LEU A 228 -2.15 -13.43 23.09
C LEU A 228 -2.55 -12.26 22.15
N PRO A 229 -3.53 -11.43 22.52
CA PRO A 229 -4.12 -10.44 21.61
C PRO A 229 -3.12 -9.48 20.97
N GLU A 230 -2.14 -9.02 21.74
CA GLU A 230 -1.08 -8.11 21.28
C GLU A 230 -0.15 -8.79 20.26
N GLU A 231 0.37 -9.98 20.57
CA GLU A 231 1.20 -10.75 19.64
C GLU A 231 0.43 -11.13 18.37
N THR A 232 -0.86 -11.43 18.50
CA THR A 232 -1.73 -11.69 17.35
C THR A 232 -1.90 -10.44 16.48
N ALA A 233 -2.03 -9.27 17.10
CA ALA A 233 -2.07 -8.00 16.37
C ALA A 233 -0.74 -7.71 15.66
N ASP A 234 0.40 -8.02 16.28
CA ASP A 234 1.72 -7.90 15.65
C ASP A 234 1.80 -8.75 14.37
N GLU A 235 1.44 -10.02 14.45
CA GLU A 235 1.47 -10.93 13.30
C GLU A 235 0.58 -10.43 12.16
N ILE A 236 -0.64 -10.00 12.47
CA ILE A 236 -1.58 -9.49 11.47
C ILE A 236 -1.03 -8.19 10.87
N MET A 237 -0.53 -7.26 11.68
CA MET A 237 0.01 -5.99 11.19
C MET A 237 1.20 -6.21 10.26
N ILE A 238 2.13 -7.11 10.61
CA ILE A 238 3.27 -7.49 9.76
C ILE A 238 2.81 -8.00 8.40
N VAL A 239 1.79 -8.89 8.39
CA VAL A 239 1.23 -9.44 7.15
C VAL A 239 0.60 -8.33 6.29
N LEU A 240 -0.15 -7.41 6.89
CA LEU A 240 -0.83 -6.34 6.18
C LEU A 240 0.16 -5.31 5.60
N GLU A 241 1.17 -4.89 6.36
CA GLU A 241 2.24 -4.00 5.86
C GLU A 241 3.07 -4.69 4.77
N GLY A 242 3.44 -5.95 4.97
CA GLY A 242 4.18 -6.73 3.99
C GLY A 242 3.41 -6.92 2.68
N ALA A 243 2.10 -7.14 2.75
CA ALA A 243 1.25 -7.25 1.56
C ALA A 243 1.27 -5.99 0.69
N GLN A 244 1.36 -4.80 1.30
CA GLN A 244 1.48 -3.53 0.57
C GLN A 244 2.80 -3.42 -0.20
N VAL A 245 3.91 -3.85 0.41
CA VAL A 245 5.24 -3.87 -0.24
C VAL A 245 5.27 -4.89 -1.37
N VAL A 246 4.74 -6.09 -1.14
CA VAL A 246 4.67 -7.17 -2.13
C VAL A 246 3.78 -6.77 -3.33
N ALA A 247 2.71 -6.03 -3.08
CA ALA A 247 1.89 -5.48 -4.15
C ALA A 247 2.66 -4.49 -5.03
N GLN A 248 3.43 -3.60 -4.40
CA GLN A 248 4.21 -2.58 -5.08
C GLN A 248 5.33 -3.18 -5.93
N ASN A 249 6.05 -4.18 -5.42
CA ASN A 249 7.11 -4.86 -6.17
C ASN A 249 6.59 -5.96 -7.12
N ARG A 250 5.30 -6.29 -7.06
CA ARG A 250 4.60 -7.26 -7.91
C ARG A 250 5.19 -8.68 -7.88
N SER A 251 5.88 -9.03 -6.80
CA SER A 251 6.50 -10.36 -6.65
C SER A 251 5.49 -11.48 -6.48
N VAL A 252 4.27 -11.18 -6.03
CA VAL A 252 3.20 -12.17 -5.80
C VAL A 252 1.88 -11.72 -6.41
N ALA A 253 1.30 -12.57 -7.25
CA ALA A 253 -0.04 -12.39 -7.81
C ALA A 253 -1.12 -12.67 -6.76
N GLU A 254 -2.29 -12.02 -6.91
CA GLU A 254 -3.44 -12.16 -6.02
C GLU A 254 -3.08 -11.89 -4.54
N ILE A 255 -2.17 -10.93 -4.31
CA ILE A 255 -1.64 -10.63 -2.98
C ILE A 255 -2.73 -10.30 -1.97
N GLY A 256 -3.79 -9.60 -2.38
CA GLY A 256 -4.93 -9.30 -1.52
C GLY A 256 -5.65 -10.56 -1.01
N VAL A 257 -5.94 -11.50 -1.90
CA VAL A 257 -6.55 -12.80 -1.54
C VAL A 257 -5.62 -13.60 -0.62
N ARG A 258 -4.31 -13.58 -0.89
CA ARG A 258 -3.31 -14.30 -0.09
C ARG A 258 -3.18 -13.69 1.31
N ALA A 259 -3.08 -12.38 1.44
CA ALA A 259 -3.02 -11.68 2.71
C ALA A 259 -4.26 -11.98 3.57
N ARG A 260 -5.47 -11.90 2.99
CA ARG A 260 -6.70 -12.25 3.70
C ARG A 260 -6.68 -13.69 4.23
N ARG A 261 -6.22 -14.65 3.42
CA ARG A 261 -6.10 -16.06 3.84
C ARG A 261 -5.09 -16.26 4.97
N ILE A 262 -3.97 -15.53 4.95
CA ILE A 262 -2.97 -15.60 6.02
C ILE A 262 -3.56 -15.05 7.32
N VAL A 263 -4.24 -13.90 7.28
CA VAL A 263 -4.92 -13.33 8.45
C VAL A 263 -6.00 -14.29 8.99
N GLU A 264 -6.79 -14.89 8.11
CA GLU A 264 -7.78 -15.90 8.47
C GLU A 264 -7.14 -17.12 9.17
N ALA A 265 -6.01 -17.60 8.66
CA ALA A 265 -5.26 -18.69 9.28
C ALA A 265 -4.73 -18.32 10.68
N ILE A 266 -4.24 -17.08 10.87
CA ILE A 266 -3.82 -16.56 12.17
C ILE A 266 -5.00 -16.57 13.16
N VAL A 267 -6.15 -15.99 12.76
CA VAL A 267 -7.36 -15.93 13.61
C VAL A 267 -7.85 -17.33 14.02
N VAL A 268 -7.86 -18.28 13.07
CA VAL A 268 -8.26 -19.68 13.35
C VAL A 268 -7.29 -20.35 14.33
N ARG A 269 -5.98 -20.20 14.10
CA ARG A 269 -4.93 -20.75 14.97
C ARG A 269 -5.09 -20.22 16.40
N GLN A 270 -5.25 -18.91 16.57
CA GLN A 270 -5.36 -18.28 17.88
C GLN A 270 -6.66 -18.63 18.61
N THR A 271 -7.77 -18.77 17.86
CA THR A 271 -9.03 -19.26 18.43
C THR A 271 -8.91 -20.69 18.96
N ALA A 272 -8.17 -21.57 18.26
CA ALA A 272 -7.94 -22.94 18.70
C ALA A 272 -7.08 -22.99 19.98
N GLN A 273 -6.06 -22.14 20.09
CA GLN A 273 -5.20 -22.04 21.28
C GLN A 273 -5.99 -21.60 22.52
N THR A 274 -6.87 -20.60 22.41
CA THR A 274 -7.77 -20.21 23.52
C THR A 274 -8.63 -21.38 24.00
N LYS A 275 -9.18 -22.17 23.07
CA LYS A 275 -9.99 -23.36 23.41
C LYS A 275 -9.17 -24.44 24.12
N GLN A 276 -7.94 -24.67 23.68
CA GLN A 276 -7.03 -25.66 24.30
C GLN A 276 -6.62 -25.22 25.71
N ALA A 277 -6.29 -23.95 25.91
CA ALA A 277 -5.97 -23.39 27.23
C ALA A 277 -7.13 -23.57 28.21
N LYS A 278 -8.37 -23.34 27.78
CA LYS A 278 -9.58 -23.57 28.60
C LYS A 278 -9.87 -25.04 28.91
N ARG A 279 -9.42 -25.98 28.07
CA ARG A 279 -9.66 -27.44 28.24
C ARG A 279 -8.64 -28.12 29.15
N LYS A 280 -7.45 -27.56 29.33
CA LYS A 280 -6.40 -28.15 30.18
C LYS A 280 -6.78 -27.88 31.66
N PRO A 281 -7.18 -28.88 32.45
CA PRO A 281 -7.55 -28.65 33.85
C PRO A 281 -6.31 -28.16 34.59
N THR A 282 -6.44 -27.14 35.43
CA THR A 282 -5.44 -26.76 36.42
C THR A 282 -5.25 -27.97 37.34
N ARG A 283 -4.19 -28.75 37.09
CA ARG A 283 -3.72 -29.77 38.03
C ARG A 283 -3.32 -29.05 39.31
N LYS A 284 -4.18 -29.08 40.32
CA LYS A 284 -3.83 -28.78 41.71
C LYS A 284 -2.98 -29.91 42.27
#